data_AF-A0AAD4C9J1-F1
#
_entry.id   AF-A0AAD4C9J1-F1
#
_cell.length_a   1.000
_cell.length_b   1.000
_cell.length_c   1.000
_cell.angle_alpha   90.00
_cell.angle_beta   90.00
_cell.angle_gamma   90.00
#
_symmetry.space_group_name_H-M   'P 1'
#
loop_
_entity.id
_entity.type
_entity.pdbx_description
1 polymer ?
#
loop_
_entity_poly.entity_id
_entity_poly.type
_entity_poly.pdbx_seq_one_letter_code
_entity_poly.pdbx_strand_id
1 'polypeptide(L)'
;MSNPPSSHAFSHVCSYLLGIDLPPATSFFQESIPAWLSAAVMSLQAIYPDDKFGVILRKASPEVTPELRMKCLDCPGKLYYLGPGNSLSNYEVHLRNRQHRFRVSSRIKGTAY
;
A
#
# COMPACT_ATOMS: atom_id res chain seq x y z
N MET A 1 0.60 -47.20 55.91
CA MET A 1 1.84 -46.73 55.27
C MET A 1 1.57 -46.61 53.76
N SER A 2 1.94 -45.58 53.00
CA SER A 2 2.43 -44.21 53.28
C SER A 2 2.19 -43.35 52.02
N ASN A 3 2.02 -42.04 52.20
CA ASN A 3 1.98 -40.99 51.15
C ASN A 3 3.13 -40.00 51.43
N PRO A 4 3.41 -38.98 50.58
CA PRO A 4 3.33 -38.85 49.12
C PRO A 4 4.80 -38.65 48.60
N PRO A 5 5.21 -37.69 47.73
CA PRO A 5 4.62 -37.01 46.55
C PRO A 5 5.49 -37.30 45.28
N SER A 6 5.60 -36.51 44.18
CA SER A 6 4.98 -35.25 43.69
C SER A 6 5.12 -35.14 42.15
N SER A 7 4.17 -34.51 41.46
CA SER A 7 4.41 -33.56 40.33
C SER A 7 3.10 -32.99 39.78
N HIS A 8 3.09 -31.69 39.47
CA HIS A 8 1.89 -30.95 39.07
C HIS A 8 1.57 -31.09 37.57
N ALA A 9 0.28 -31.16 37.24
CA ALA A 9 -0.26 -30.64 35.97
C ALA A 9 -1.66 -30.05 36.25
N PHE A 10 -1.72 -28.74 36.41
CA PHE A 10 -2.98 -28.02 36.63
C PHE A 10 -3.85 -28.05 35.37
N SER A 11 -4.90 -28.85 35.37
CA SER A 11 -5.95 -28.82 34.34
C SER A 11 -6.90 -27.64 34.59
N HIS A 12 -6.39 -26.41 34.50
CA HIS A 12 -7.21 -25.20 34.54
C HIS A 12 -7.76 -24.90 33.15
N VAL A 13 -9.08 -25.04 33.02
CA VAL A 13 -9.84 -24.66 31.83
C VAL A 13 -9.74 -23.14 31.67
N CYS A 14 -8.96 -22.67 30.71
CA CYS A 14 -8.75 -21.24 30.50
C CYS A 14 -9.91 -20.64 29.69
N SER A 15 -11.02 -20.34 30.38
CA SER A 15 -12.14 -19.59 29.82
C SER A 15 -11.79 -18.09 29.75
N TYR A 16 -11.12 -17.63 28.68
CA TYR A 16 -10.95 -16.20 28.44
C TYR A 16 -11.07 -15.80 26.95
N LEU A 17 -12.10 -14.99 26.69
CA LEU A 17 -12.21 -13.93 25.68
C LEU A 17 -11.56 -14.12 24.30
N LEU A 18 -12.41 -14.42 23.32
CA LEU A 18 -12.49 -13.64 22.08
C LEU A 18 -13.97 -13.20 21.98
N GLY A 19 -14.33 -11.94 22.24
CA GLY A 19 -13.66 -10.77 21.71
C GLY A 19 -13.96 -10.74 20.22
N ILE A 20 -15.14 -10.25 19.84
CA ILE A 20 -15.49 -10.01 18.45
C ILE A 20 -14.64 -8.82 18.00
N ASP A 21 -13.41 -9.09 17.60
CA ASP A 21 -12.62 -8.17 16.81
C ASP A 21 -13.30 -8.12 15.44
N LEU A 22 -14.22 -7.17 15.29
CA LEU A 22 -14.84 -6.83 14.03
C LEU A 22 -13.70 -6.47 13.08
N PRO A 23 -13.40 -7.28 12.04
CA PRO A 23 -12.32 -6.94 11.14
C PRO A 23 -12.62 -5.56 10.55
N PRO A 24 -11.69 -4.60 10.57
CA PRO A 24 -11.93 -3.30 9.98
C PRO A 24 -12.32 -3.51 8.51
N ALA A 25 -13.41 -2.87 8.10
CA ALA A 25 -14.05 -3.08 6.81
C ALA A 25 -13.20 -2.51 5.65
N THR A 26 -12.08 -3.16 5.36
CA THR A 26 -10.99 -2.57 4.55
C THR A 26 -10.22 -3.58 3.69
N SER A 27 -10.82 -4.73 3.30
CA SER A 27 -10.12 -5.75 2.50
C SER A 27 -10.94 -6.33 1.33
N PHE A 28 -11.57 -5.47 0.51
CA PHE A 28 -12.11 -5.85 -0.81
C PHE A 28 -11.30 -5.34 -2.01
N PHE A 29 -10.30 -4.47 -1.80
CA PHE A 29 -9.40 -4.01 -2.87
C PHE A 29 -8.09 -4.82 -2.97
N GLN A 30 -7.77 -5.62 -1.96
CA GLN A 30 -6.44 -6.17 -1.76
C GLN A 30 -6.08 -7.34 -2.70
N GLU A 31 -7.08 -8.08 -3.21
CA GLU A 31 -6.86 -9.19 -4.15
C GLU A 31 -6.48 -8.74 -5.57
N SER A 32 -6.63 -7.45 -5.90
CA SER A 32 -6.46 -6.93 -7.27
C SER A 32 -5.09 -6.30 -7.57
N ILE A 33 -4.25 -6.06 -6.55
CA ILE A 33 -2.96 -5.38 -6.70
C ILE A 33 -1.84 -6.38 -6.39
N PRO A 34 -0.93 -6.67 -7.36
CA PRO A 34 0.19 -7.58 -7.12
C PRO A 34 1.07 -7.15 -5.95
N ALA A 35 1.51 -8.12 -5.12
CA ALA A 35 2.31 -7.85 -3.93
C ALA A 35 3.64 -7.11 -4.21
N TRP A 36 4.22 -7.31 -5.40
CA TRP A 36 5.41 -6.56 -5.81
C TRP A 36 5.11 -5.06 -5.99
N LEU A 37 3.89 -4.73 -6.46
CA LEU A 37 3.49 -3.35 -6.75
C LEU A 37 3.16 -2.59 -5.48
N SER A 38 2.47 -3.22 -4.51
CA SER A 38 2.27 -2.61 -3.20
C SER A 38 3.60 -2.36 -2.48
N ALA A 39 4.53 -3.33 -2.49
CA ALA A 39 5.87 -3.15 -1.94
C ALA A 39 6.65 -2.00 -2.65
N ALA A 40 6.64 -1.95 -3.98
CA ALA A 40 7.30 -0.89 -4.74
C ALA A 40 6.71 0.51 -4.48
N VAL A 41 5.38 0.62 -4.32
CA VAL A 41 4.71 1.87 -3.93
C VAL A 41 5.13 2.30 -2.53
N MET A 42 5.15 1.38 -1.55
CA MET A 42 5.59 1.67 -0.19
C MET A 42 7.05 2.15 -0.15
N SER A 43 7.96 1.50 -0.90
CA SER A 43 9.35 1.93 -1.00
C SER A 43 9.49 3.34 -1.60
N LEU A 44 8.72 3.67 -2.65
CA LEU A 44 8.74 5.04 -3.20
C LEU A 44 8.13 6.06 -2.24
N GLN A 45 7.08 5.73 -1.49
CA GLN A 45 6.51 6.62 -0.48
C GLN A 45 7.47 6.88 0.69
N ALA A 46 8.29 5.90 1.07
CA ALA A 46 9.33 6.10 2.08
C ALA A 46 10.47 7.04 1.60
N ILE A 47 10.80 7.02 0.30
CA ILE A 47 11.82 7.89 -0.31
C ILE A 47 11.25 9.30 -0.59
N TYR A 48 9.98 9.38 -0.97
CA TYR A 48 9.30 10.61 -1.38
C TYR A 48 8.02 10.84 -0.53
N PRO A 49 8.15 11.13 0.78
CA PRO A 49 7.01 11.15 1.71
C PRO A 49 6.01 12.28 1.45
N ASP A 50 6.47 13.42 0.91
CA ASP A 50 5.59 14.55 0.59
C ASP A 50 4.78 14.35 -0.70
N ASP A 51 5.19 13.41 -1.56
CA ASP A 51 4.64 13.23 -2.90
C ASP A 51 3.30 12.50 -2.88
N LYS A 52 2.32 13.00 -3.63
CA LYS A 52 0.99 12.39 -3.70
C LYS A 52 0.82 11.61 -5.01
N PHE A 53 0.88 10.29 -4.93
CA PHE A 53 0.68 9.38 -6.05
C PHE A 53 0.00 8.07 -5.61
N GLY A 54 -0.51 7.30 -6.59
CA GLY A 54 -1.11 5.99 -6.34
C GLY A 54 -1.32 5.17 -7.62
N VAL A 55 -1.77 3.93 -7.43
CA VAL A 55 -2.16 3.01 -8.52
C VAL A 55 -3.62 3.26 -8.88
N ILE A 56 -3.93 3.27 -10.17
CA ILE A 56 -5.31 3.20 -10.68
C ILE A 56 -5.48 2.01 -11.62
N LEU A 57 -6.65 1.35 -11.56
CA LEU A 57 -7.05 0.41 -12.59
C LEU A 57 -7.77 1.18 -13.72
N ARG A 58 -7.18 1.21 -14.91
CA ARG A 58 -7.87 1.70 -16.10
C ARG A 58 -8.98 0.71 -16.44
N LYS A 59 -10.24 1.20 -16.45
CA LYS A 59 -11.41 0.38 -16.80
C LYS A 59 -11.22 -0.27 -18.17
N ALA A 60 -11.67 -1.53 -18.27
CA ALA A 60 -11.76 -2.21 -19.54
C ALA A 60 -12.76 -1.52 -20.47
N SER A 61 -12.43 -1.49 -21.75
CA SER A 61 -13.35 -1.24 -22.87
C SER A 61 -13.44 -2.55 -23.66
N PRO A 62 -14.45 -2.83 -24.49
CA PRO A 62 -14.46 -4.02 -25.37
C PRO A 62 -13.15 -4.24 -26.17
N GLU A 63 -12.39 -3.18 -26.47
CA GLU A 63 -11.08 -3.27 -27.15
C GLU A 63 -9.86 -3.15 -26.22
N VAL A 64 -10.03 -2.80 -24.94
CA VAL A 64 -8.93 -2.44 -24.03
C VAL A 64 -9.00 -3.29 -22.78
N THR A 65 -7.99 -4.14 -22.58
CA THR A 65 -7.82 -4.93 -21.36
C THR A 65 -7.67 -4.03 -20.12
N PRO A 66 -8.19 -4.44 -18.96
CA PRO A 66 -8.05 -3.68 -17.72
C PRO A 66 -6.58 -3.65 -17.31
N GLU A 67 -6.05 -2.47 -16.98
CA GLU A 67 -4.61 -2.27 -16.79
C GLU A 67 -4.31 -1.34 -15.60
N LEU A 68 -3.39 -1.78 -14.73
CA LEU A 68 -2.89 -0.98 -13.61
C LEU A 68 -1.87 0.07 -14.09
N ARG A 69 -2.04 1.32 -13.67
CA ARG A 69 -1.16 2.45 -14.02
C ARG A 69 -0.87 3.32 -12.80
N MET A 70 0.33 3.90 -12.75
CA MET A 70 0.68 4.91 -11.75
C MET A 70 0.11 6.28 -12.15
N LYS A 71 -0.50 6.97 -11.19
CA LYS A 71 -1.03 8.32 -11.32
C LYS A 71 -0.39 9.25 -10.28
N CYS A 72 0.14 10.37 -10.74
CA CYS A 72 0.50 11.50 -9.87
C CYS A 72 -0.74 12.36 -9.57
N LEU A 73 -0.87 12.83 -8.34
CA LEU A 73 -1.90 13.80 -7.93
C LEU A 73 -1.39 15.25 -8.03
N ASP A 74 -0.07 15.45 -7.94
CA ASP A 74 0.58 16.76 -8.12
C ASP A 74 0.79 17.16 -9.58
N CYS A 75 0.71 16.22 -10.52
CA CYS A 75 0.89 16.46 -11.95
C CYS A 75 -0.34 15.99 -12.75
N PRO A 76 -1.13 16.90 -13.34
CA PRO A 76 -2.31 16.51 -14.12
C PRO A 76 -1.95 15.78 -15.43
N GLY A 77 -2.89 14.97 -15.91
CA GLY A 77 -2.94 14.48 -17.29
C GLY A 77 -2.10 13.25 -17.64
N LYS A 78 -1.03 12.90 -16.89
CA LYS A 78 -0.15 11.77 -17.26
C LYS A 78 -0.32 10.54 -16.37
N LEU A 79 -0.59 9.40 -17.02
CA LEU A 79 -0.58 8.06 -16.43
C LEU A 79 0.66 7.30 -16.90
N TYR A 80 1.31 6.60 -15.98
CA TYR A 80 2.54 5.87 -16.25
C TYR A 80 2.29 4.37 -16.22
N TYR A 81 2.86 3.67 -17.20
CA TYR A 81 2.94 2.22 -17.18
C TYR A 81 3.82 1.76 -16.02
N LEU A 82 3.52 0.56 -15.54
CA LEU A 82 4.40 -0.18 -14.65
C LEU A 82 5.73 -0.49 -15.35
N GLY A 83 6.83 -0.48 -14.61
CA GLY A 83 8.17 -0.70 -15.18
C GLY A 83 8.40 -2.18 -15.53
N PRO A 84 9.37 -2.45 -16.43
CA PRO A 84 9.76 -3.83 -16.74
C PRO A 84 10.28 -4.52 -15.48
N GLY A 85 10.11 -5.85 -15.41
CA GLY A 85 10.62 -6.66 -14.30
C GLY A 85 10.00 -6.33 -12.94
N ASN A 86 8.70 -6.02 -12.88
CA ASN A 86 7.97 -5.75 -11.64
C ASN A 86 8.59 -4.58 -10.83
N SER A 87 8.84 -3.45 -11.51
CA SER A 87 9.51 -2.28 -10.94
C SER A 87 8.72 -0.98 -11.15
N LEU A 88 9.08 0.07 -10.41
CA LEU A 88 8.59 1.45 -10.62
C LEU A 88 9.71 2.43 -11.00
N SER A 89 10.88 1.95 -11.43
CA SER A 89 12.03 2.78 -11.79
C SER A 89 11.72 3.81 -12.89
N ASN A 90 10.88 3.45 -13.87
CA ASN A 90 10.38 4.36 -14.90
C ASN A 90 9.54 5.51 -14.32
N TYR A 91 8.82 5.27 -13.23
CA TYR A 91 8.03 6.28 -12.52
C TYR A 91 8.91 7.16 -11.64
N GLU A 92 10.02 6.64 -11.11
CA GLU A 92 10.97 7.43 -10.33
C GLU A 92 11.60 8.59 -11.14
N VAL A 93 11.80 8.41 -12.45
CA VAL A 93 12.22 9.51 -13.35
C VAL A 93 11.22 10.68 -13.36
N HIS A 94 9.93 10.39 -13.24
CA HIS A 94 8.91 11.43 -13.06
C HIS A 94 9.02 12.10 -11.70
N LEU A 95 9.22 11.32 -10.62
CA LEU A 95 9.41 11.86 -9.29
C LEU A 95 10.64 12.80 -9.25
N ARG A 96 11.76 12.44 -9.87
CA ARG A 96 12.96 13.30 -9.92
C ARG A 96 12.83 14.54 -10.85
N ASN A 97 11.74 14.69 -11.60
CA ASN A 97 11.55 15.78 -12.55
C ASN A 97 11.39 17.15 -11.85
N ARG A 98 12.12 18.18 -12.32
CA ARG A 98 12.09 19.55 -11.77
C ARG A 98 10.69 20.16 -11.70
N GLN A 99 9.85 19.96 -12.72
CA GLN A 99 8.49 20.52 -12.75
C GLN A 99 7.58 19.85 -11.72
N HIS A 100 7.75 18.55 -11.50
CA HIS A 100 7.06 17.81 -10.46
C HIS A 100 7.50 18.28 -9.07
N ARG A 101 8.81 18.36 -8.81
CA ARG A 101 9.36 18.91 -7.56
C ARG A 101 8.85 20.31 -7.25
N PHE A 102 8.73 21.17 -8.26
CA PHE A 102 8.14 22.50 -8.11
C PHE A 102 6.68 22.43 -7.65
N ARG A 103 5.83 21.65 -8.32
CA ARG A 103 4.41 21.50 -7.95
C ARG A 103 4.21 20.93 -6.54
N VAL A 104 4.98 19.88 -6.19
CA VAL A 104 5.02 19.33 -4.83
C VAL A 104 5.40 20.42 -3.81
N SER A 105 6.46 21.18 -4.07
CA SER A 105 6.90 22.29 -3.20
C SER A 105 5.83 23.36 -3.02
N SER A 106 5.15 23.76 -4.11
CA SER A 106 4.08 24.77 -4.06
C SER A 106 2.88 24.28 -3.25
N ARG A 107 2.50 22.99 -3.36
CA ARG A 107 1.46 22.41 -2.50
C ARG A 107 1.87 22.41 -1.04
N ILE A 108 3.07 21.94 -0.69
CA ILE A 108 3.52 21.87 0.71
C ILE A 108 3.55 23.26 1.36
N LYS A 109 4.01 24.27 0.61
CA LYS A 109 4.08 25.66 1.08
C LYS A 109 2.71 26.36 1.16
N GLY A 110 1.62 25.71 0.75
CA GLY A 110 0.29 26.32 0.69
C GLY A 110 0.13 27.37 -0.42
N THR A 111 1.12 27.54 -1.30
CA THR A 111 1.10 28.50 -2.42
C THR A 111 0.44 27.86 -3.66
N ALA A 112 -0.72 27.22 -3.45
CA ALA A 112 -1.35 26.32 -4.44
C ALA A 112 -2.86 26.57 -4.59
N TYR A 113 -3.22 27.81 -4.90
CA TYR A 113 -3.89 28.12 -6.17
C TYR A 113 -3.35 29.46 -6.69
#